data_AF-A0A2V6GQJ7-F1
#
_entry.id   AF-A0A2V6GQJ7-F1
#
_cell.length_a   1.000
_cell.length_b   1.000
_cell.length_c   1.000
_cell.angle_alpha   90.00
_cell.angle_beta   90.00
_cell.angle_gamma   90.00
#
_symmetry.space_group_name_H-M   'P 1'
#
loop_
_entity.id
_entity.type
_entity.pdbx_description
1 polymer ?
#
loop_
_entity_poly.entity_id
_entity_poly.type
_entity_poly.pdbx_seq_one_letter_code
_entity_poly.pdbx_strand_id
1 'polypeptide(L)'
;MNVFHAGGGKKKFRPVIKERPQSDAAIVGRGASWSPANRFEKMHVDLTDVDVVDTDPEEEEKPRRATQYFRDATKTIIAHNQSPDVGFETSINPYRGCEHGCIYCFARPTHEYLGFSAGLDFESR
;
A
#
# COMPACT_ATOMS: atom_id res chain seq x y z
N MET A 1 54.56 5.54 -7.37
CA MET A 1 53.68 5.07 -8.45
C MET A 1 52.49 4.34 -7.85
N ASN A 2 51.27 4.74 -8.19
CA ASN A 2 50.04 4.26 -7.59
C ASN A 2 49.75 2.78 -7.91
N VAL A 3 49.33 2.04 -6.88
CA VAL A 3 48.72 0.72 -6.97
C VAL A 3 47.21 0.92 -6.83
N PHE A 4 46.45 0.81 -7.92
CA PHE A 4 44.99 0.79 -7.87
C PHE A 4 44.49 -0.64 -8.07
N HIS A 5 43.99 -1.24 -7.00
CA HIS A 5 43.29 -2.53 -7.02
C HIS A 5 41.79 -2.36 -7.23
N ALA A 6 41.26 -3.33 -7.98
CA ALA A 6 39.95 -3.96 -7.89
C ALA A 6 38.71 -3.15 -8.30
N GLY A 7 38.18 -3.55 -9.46
CA GLY A 7 36.88 -3.16 -9.97
C GLY A 7 35.73 -3.51 -9.02
N GLY A 8 34.95 -2.48 -8.67
CA GLY A 8 33.62 -2.63 -8.09
C GLY A 8 32.60 -2.75 -9.23
N GLY A 9 32.19 -3.97 -9.55
CA GLY A 9 31.10 -4.22 -10.48
C GLY A 9 29.83 -3.56 -9.98
N LYS A 10 29.36 -2.52 -10.69
CA LYS A 10 28.06 -1.88 -10.44
C LYS A 10 26.99 -2.96 -10.59
N LYS A 11 26.43 -3.45 -9.48
CA LYS A 11 25.27 -4.34 -9.52
C LYS A 11 24.15 -3.55 -10.21
N LYS A 12 23.89 -3.87 -11.48
CA LYS A 12 22.79 -3.29 -12.26
C LYS A 12 21.50 -3.75 -11.60
N PHE A 13 20.88 -2.87 -10.80
CA PHE A 13 19.54 -3.07 -10.30
C PHE A 13 18.62 -3.15 -11.52
N ARG A 14 18.15 -4.35 -11.85
CA ARG A 14 17.10 -4.56 -12.85
C ARG A 14 15.79 -4.61 -12.07
N PRO A 15 14.92 -3.59 -12.16
CA PRO A 15 13.58 -3.72 -11.61
C PRO A 15 12.92 -4.91 -12.32
N VAL A 16 12.50 -5.90 -11.53
CA VAL A 16 11.84 -7.12 -12.02
C VAL A 16 10.44 -6.79 -12.55
N ILE A 17 9.90 -5.64 -12.16
CA ILE A 17 8.60 -5.12 -12.55
C ILE A 17 8.82 -3.69 -13.05
N LYS A 18 8.60 -3.44 -14.35
CA LYS A 18 8.46 -2.08 -14.89
C LYS A 18 7.00 -1.70 -14.76
N GLU A 19 6.60 -1.16 -13.63
CA GLU A 19 5.28 -0.54 -13.49
C GLU A 19 5.26 0.72 -14.38
N ARG A 20 4.27 0.82 -15.28
CA ARG A 20 4.04 2.04 -16.04
C ARG A 20 3.58 3.14 -15.07
N PRO A 21 4.04 4.38 -15.22
CA PRO A 21 3.45 5.49 -14.48
C PRO A 21 1.96 5.57 -14.85
N GLN A 22 1.10 5.71 -13.84
CA GLN A 22 -0.34 5.68 -14.00
C GLN A 22 -0.81 6.77 -14.98
N SER A 23 -1.49 6.35 -16.04
CA SER A 23 -2.32 7.22 -16.88
C SER A 23 -3.70 7.28 -16.25
N ASP A 24 -3.98 8.33 -15.48
CA ASP A 24 -5.30 8.98 -15.26
C ASP A 24 -5.39 9.67 -13.89
N ALA A 25 -6.43 10.51 -13.75
CA ALA A 25 -6.68 11.37 -12.61
C ALA A 25 -6.55 10.63 -11.27
N ALA A 26 -5.66 11.14 -10.41
CA ALA A 26 -5.33 10.55 -9.12
C ALA A 26 -6.59 10.30 -8.29
N ILE A 27 -6.78 9.06 -7.82
CA ILE A 27 -7.85 8.75 -6.88
C ILE A 27 -7.54 9.47 -5.57
N VAL A 28 -8.47 10.32 -5.10
CA VAL A 28 -8.29 11.09 -3.87
C VAL A 28 -8.60 10.23 -2.66
N GLY A 29 -7.56 9.62 -2.11
CA GLY A 29 -7.60 9.03 -0.78
C GLY A 29 -7.33 10.04 0.34
N ARG A 30 -7.36 9.57 1.58
CA ARG A 30 -7.04 10.33 2.80
C ARG A 30 -5.54 10.49 2.99
N GLY A 31 -4.75 9.46 2.65
CA GLY A 31 -3.31 9.63 2.51
C GLY A 31 -2.67 8.84 1.37
N ALA A 32 -3.31 7.79 0.86
CA ALA A 32 -2.86 7.15 -0.37
C ALA A 32 -3.52 7.80 -1.60
N SER A 33 -2.74 8.15 -2.62
CA SER A 33 -3.26 8.57 -3.93
C SER A 33 -3.39 7.43 -4.93
N TRP A 34 -3.07 6.21 -4.49
CA TRP A 34 -2.95 5.02 -5.33
C TRP A 34 -3.34 3.76 -4.56
N SER A 35 -3.81 2.74 -5.29
CA SER A 35 -4.21 1.43 -4.78
C SER A 35 -3.33 0.35 -5.43
N PRO A 36 -2.13 0.07 -4.87
CA PRO A 36 -1.27 -0.97 -5.41
C PRO A 36 -1.96 -2.33 -5.38
N ALA A 37 -1.58 -3.18 -6.33
CA ALA A 37 -1.92 -4.59 -6.27
C ALA A 37 -1.41 -5.21 -4.96
N ASN A 38 -2.21 -6.11 -4.39
CA ASN A 38 -1.80 -6.88 -3.23
C ASN A 38 -0.68 -7.86 -3.62
N ARG A 39 0.45 -7.83 -2.91
CA ARG A 39 1.63 -8.67 -3.20
C ARG A 39 1.43 -10.19 -3.05
N PHE A 40 0.41 -10.61 -2.32
CA PHE A 40 0.14 -12.01 -1.99
C PHE A 40 -0.97 -12.63 -2.85
N GLU A 41 -1.74 -11.79 -3.56
CA GLU A 41 -2.76 -12.25 -4.49
C GLU A 41 -2.13 -12.77 -5.78
N LYS A 42 -2.63 -13.92 -6.27
CA LYS A 42 -2.10 -14.56 -7.49
C LYS A 42 -2.48 -13.83 -8.77
N MET A 43 -3.59 -13.11 -8.73
CA MET A 43 -4.16 -12.41 -9.86
C MET A 43 -4.63 -11.05 -9.40
N HIS A 44 -4.17 -10.03 -10.10
CA HIS A 44 -4.65 -8.66 -9.96
C HIS A 44 -5.13 -8.22 -11.33
N VAL A 45 -6.35 -7.68 -11.38
CA VAL A 45 -6.88 -7.03 -12.57
C VAL A 45 -6.67 -5.54 -12.39
N ASP A 46 -5.79 -4.99 -13.20
CA ASP A 46 -5.61 -3.55 -13.28
C ASP A 46 -6.72 -2.99 -14.17
N LEU A 47 -7.74 -2.40 -13.55
CA LEU A 47 -8.84 -1.74 -14.26
C LEU A 47 -8.43 -0.38 -14.84
N THR A 48 -7.22 0.10 -14.56
CA THR A 48 -6.66 1.34 -15.13
C THR A 48 -6.06 1.12 -16.53
N ASP A 49 -6.06 -0.12 -17.03
CA ASP A 49 -5.48 -0.52 -18.33
C ASP A 49 -6.58 -0.82 -19.38
N VAL A 50 -7.75 -0.17 -19.28
CA VAL A 50 -8.73 -0.21 -20.37
C VAL A 50 -8.42 0.94 -21.31
N ASP A 51 -8.13 0.63 -22.58
CA ASP A 51 -8.11 1.58 -23.71
C ASP A 51 -9.52 2.16 -23.97
N VAL A 52 -10.14 2.74 -22.94
CA VAL A 52 -11.40 3.46 -23.03
C VAL A 52 -11.02 4.92 -23.05
N VAL A 53 -11.29 5.55 -24.19
CA VAL A 53 -11.33 7.00 -24.29
C VAL A 53 -12.51 7.43 -23.40
N ASP A 54 -12.24 7.70 -22.12
CA ASP A 54 -13.23 8.29 -21.25
C ASP A 54 -13.58 9.66 -21.84
N THR A 55 -14.86 9.80 -22.15
CA THR A 55 -15.45 11.08 -22.55
C THR A 55 -15.33 11.98 -21.34
N ASP A 56 -14.81 13.21 -21.50
CA ASP A 56 -14.57 14.17 -20.42
C ASP A 56 -15.72 14.09 -19.40
N PRO A 57 -15.50 13.53 -18.20
CA PRO A 57 -16.52 13.56 -17.18
C PRO A 57 -16.65 15.04 -16.81
N GLU A 58 -17.86 15.57 -16.88
CA GLU A 58 -18.22 16.80 -16.17
C GLU A 58 -17.63 16.70 -14.75
N GLU A 59 -17.14 17.81 -14.18
CA GLU A 59 -16.46 17.90 -12.88
C GLU A 59 -17.31 17.36 -11.71
N GLU A 60 -17.58 16.06 -11.68
CA GLU A 60 -18.21 15.38 -10.58
C GLU A 60 -17.14 15.24 -9.50
N GLU A 61 -17.42 15.89 -8.37
CA GLU A 61 -16.66 15.80 -7.15
C GLU A 61 -16.54 14.31 -6.75
N LYS A 62 -15.45 13.64 -7.18
CA LYS A 62 -15.25 12.20 -6.94
C LYS A 62 -15.31 11.95 -5.43
N PRO A 63 -16.40 11.37 -4.91
CA PRO A 63 -16.57 11.28 -3.47
C PRO A 63 -15.51 10.33 -2.92
N ARG A 64 -14.94 10.69 -1.76
CA ARG A 64 -14.01 9.82 -1.03
C ARG A 64 -14.64 8.44 -0.86
N ARG A 65 -13.85 7.38 -1.04
CA ARG A 65 -14.31 6.01 -0.75
C ARG A 65 -14.82 5.96 0.69
N ALA A 66 -16.08 5.54 0.85
CA ALA A 66 -16.68 5.32 2.16
C ALA A 66 -15.96 4.17 2.87
N THR A 67 -15.71 4.32 4.17
CA THR A 67 -15.11 3.25 4.98
C THR A 67 -16.10 2.12 5.14
N GLN A 68 -15.63 0.90 4.89
CA GLN A 68 -16.32 -0.34 5.17
C GLN A 68 -15.71 -1.00 6.39
N TYR A 69 -16.54 -1.65 7.21
CA TYR A 69 -16.11 -2.36 8.40
C TYR A 69 -16.39 -3.85 8.24
N PHE A 70 -15.37 -4.68 8.38
CA PHE A 70 -15.48 -6.13 8.39
C PHE A 70 -15.24 -6.68 9.80
N ARG A 71 -15.90 -7.80 10.15
CA ARG A 71 -15.64 -8.48 11.42
C ARG A 71 -14.34 -9.27 11.32
N ASP A 72 -13.37 -8.92 12.16
CA ASP A 72 -12.11 -9.67 12.30
C ASP A 72 -12.31 -10.89 13.23
N ALA A 73 -11.94 -12.07 12.75
CA ALA A 73 -11.95 -13.32 13.51
C ALA A 73 -10.59 -13.59 14.17
N THR A 74 -9.93 -12.54 14.68
CA THR A 74 -8.62 -12.64 15.32
C THR A 74 -8.65 -13.59 16.51
N LYS A 75 -7.56 -14.35 16.70
CA LYS A 75 -7.42 -15.26 17.86
C LYS A 75 -7.21 -14.49 19.15
N THR A 76 -6.50 -13.36 19.09
CA THR A 76 -6.20 -12.47 20.23
C THR A 76 -6.23 -11.01 19.80
N ILE A 77 -6.57 -10.11 20.74
CA ILE A 77 -6.57 -8.65 20.50
C ILE A 77 -5.28 -7.95 20.93
N ILE A 78 -4.47 -8.62 21.77
CA ILE A 78 -3.20 -8.08 22.26
C ILE A 78 -2.08 -8.54 21.33
N ALA A 79 -1.32 -7.56 20.82
CA ALA A 79 -0.06 -7.78 20.13
C ALA A 79 1.10 -7.54 21.10
N HIS A 80 2.15 -8.35 21.00
CA HIS A 80 3.37 -8.21 21.80
C HIS A 80 4.53 -7.84 20.88
N ASN A 81 5.48 -7.07 21.40
CA ASN A 81 6.73 -6.75 20.73
C ASN A 81 7.89 -6.79 21.73
N GLN A 82 9.08 -7.08 21.23
CA GLN A 82 10.33 -7.18 22.01
C GLN A 82 11.38 -6.18 21.52
N SER A 83 10.95 -5.12 20.82
CA SER A 83 11.89 -4.16 20.25
C SER A 83 12.52 -3.32 21.36
N PRO A 84 13.86 -3.20 21.42
CA PRO A 84 14.50 -2.30 22.39
C PRO A 84 14.17 -0.83 22.14
N ASP A 85 13.70 -0.50 20.93
CA ASP A 85 13.38 0.86 20.51
C ASP A 85 11.93 1.29 20.84
N VAL A 86 11.11 0.35 21.31
CA VAL A 86 9.68 0.59 21.58
C VAL A 86 9.43 0.47 23.09
N GLY A 87 9.07 1.58 23.73
CA GLY A 87 8.93 1.68 25.19
C GLY A 87 7.72 0.96 25.81
N PHE A 88 7.07 0.06 25.07
CA PHE A 88 5.95 -0.76 25.54
C PHE A 88 6.09 -2.20 25.05
N GLU A 89 5.62 -3.15 25.85
CA GLU A 89 5.63 -4.57 25.46
C GLU A 89 4.38 -4.95 24.65
N THR A 90 3.22 -4.39 25.02
CA THR A 90 1.92 -4.77 24.48
C THR A 90 1.23 -3.61 23.78
N SER A 91 0.48 -3.93 22.73
CA SER A 91 -0.35 -2.98 22.02
C SER A 91 -1.67 -3.62 21.59
N ILE A 92 -2.65 -2.78 21.28
CA ILE A 92 -3.93 -3.17 20.71
C ILE A 92 -4.12 -2.34 19.44
N ASN A 93 -4.40 -3.01 18.33
CA ASN A 93 -4.86 -2.35 17.12
C ASN A 93 -6.36 -2.68 16.93
N PRO A 94 -7.28 -1.73 17.19
CA PRO A 94 -8.72 -2.00 17.14
C PRO A 94 -9.23 -2.26 15.72
N TYR A 95 -8.46 -1.91 14.70
CA TYR A 95 -8.83 -2.04 13.30
C TYR A 95 -7.69 -2.65 12.48
N ARG A 96 -8.04 -3.39 11.44
CA ARG A 96 -7.09 -3.92 10.46
C ARG A 96 -7.09 -3.04 9.22
N GLY A 97 -6.59 -1.83 9.38
CA GLY A 97 -6.79 -0.70 8.48
C GLY A 97 -6.90 0.57 9.33
N CYS A 98 -6.95 1.75 8.71
CA CYS A 98 -7.09 2.99 9.46
C CYS A 98 -7.74 4.08 8.61
N GLU A 99 -8.90 4.59 9.06
CA GLU A 99 -9.54 5.74 8.42
C GLU A 99 -8.64 6.98 8.38
N HIS A 100 -7.67 7.10 9.28
CA HIS A 100 -6.71 8.20 9.25
C HIS A 100 -5.80 8.17 8.00
N GLY A 101 -5.55 6.97 7.44
CA GLY A 101 -4.87 6.82 6.16
C GLY A 101 -3.44 7.36 6.09
N CYS A 102 -2.71 7.52 7.20
CA CYS A 102 -1.35 8.07 7.16
C CYS A 102 -0.45 7.31 6.16
N ILE A 103 0.13 8.02 5.19
CA ILE A 103 0.93 7.39 4.12
C ILE A 103 2.17 6.65 4.66
N TYR A 104 2.71 7.11 5.79
CA TYR A 104 3.86 6.54 6.48
C TYR A 104 3.48 5.49 7.54
N CYS A 105 2.22 5.04 7.59
CA CYS A 105 1.80 4.09 8.61
C CYS A 105 2.47 2.73 8.43
N PHE A 106 3.16 2.27 9.49
CA PHE A 106 3.84 0.96 9.50
C PHE A 106 2.89 -0.23 9.29
N ALA A 107 1.59 -0.04 9.53
CA ALA A 107 0.58 -1.10 9.40
C ALA A 107 0.13 -1.34 7.94
N ARG A 108 0.47 -0.45 6.98
CA ARG A 108 0.05 -0.61 5.58
C ARG A 108 0.44 -1.96 4.96
N PRO A 109 1.70 -2.45 5.10
CA PRO A 109 2.10 -3.74 4.53
C PRO A 109 1.35 -4.93 5.12
N THR A 110 0.87 -4.83 6.36
CA THR A 110 0.18 -5.97 7.00
C THR A 110 -1.26 -6.12 6.51
N HIS A 111 -1.85 -5.07 5.94
CA HIS A 111 -3.19 -5.13 5.33
C HIS A 111 -3.25 -6.05 4.11
N GLU A 112 -2.11 -6.23 3.43
CA GLU A 112 -2.03 -7.14 2.30
C GLU A 112 -2.21 -8.61 2.71
N TYR A 113 -1.90 -8.99 3.96
CA TYR A 113 -2.20 -10.35 4.43
C TYR A 113 -3.70 -10.63 4.54
N LEU A 114 -4.54 -9.60 4.46
CA LEU A 114 -6.01 -9.71 4.50
C LEU A 114 -6.63 -9.70 3.09
N GLY A 115 -5.82 -9.73 2.04
CA GLY A 115 -6.30 -9.69 0.65
C GLY A 115 -6.63 -8.27 0.14
N PHE A 116 -6.34 -7.22 0.93
CA PHE A 116 -6.60 -5.82 0.57
C PHE A 116 -5.34 -5.09 0.10
N SER A 117 -5.48 -4.00 -0.65
CA SER A 117 -4.33 -3.18 -1.03
C SER A 117 -3.77 -2.37 0.14
N ALA A 118 -2.45 -2.19 0.18
CA ALA A 118 -1.77 -1.33 1.15
C ALA A 118 -2.03 0.18 0.93
N GLY A 119 -2.76 0.55 -0.14
CA GLY A 119 -3.04 1.94 -0.54
C GLY A 119 -4.43 2.40 -0.11
N LEU A 120 -5.36 2.46 -1.06
CA LEU A 120 -6.72 2.96 -0.82
C LEU A 120 -7.57 2.01 0.04
N ASP A 121 -7.38 0.69 -0.06
CA ASP A 121 -8.16 -0.21 0.79
C ASP A 121 -7.73 -0.11 2.25
N PHE A 122 -6.47 0.22 2.56
CA PHE A 122 -6.01 0.47 3.94
C PHE A 122 -6.80 1.52 4.69
N GLU A 123 -7.24 2.54 3.97
CA GLU A 123 -8.01 3.61 4.56
C GLU A 123 -9.51 3.39 4.40
N SER A 124 -10.01 2.51 3.53
CA SER A 124 -11.45 2.37 3.21
C SER A 124 -12.08 0.99 3.45
N ARG A 125 -11.32 -0.03 3.81
CA ARG A 125 -11.78 -1.41 4.01
C ARG A 125 -11.13 -2.06 5.23
#